data_AF-A0A0G2QCE0-F1
#
_entry.id   AF-A0A0G2QCE0-F1
#
_cell.length_a   1.000
_cell.length_b   1.000
_cell.length_c   1.000
_cell.angle_alpha   90.00
_cell.angle_beta   90.00
_cell.angle_gamma   90.00
#
_symmetry.space_group_name_H-M   'P 1'
#
loop_
_entity.id
_entity.type
_entity.pdbx_description
1 polymer ?
#
loop_
_entity_poly.entity_id
_entity_poly.type
_entity_poly.pdbx_seq_one_letter_code
_entity_poly.pdbx_strand_id
1 'polypeptide(L)'
;HALLAYTMGVKQAVVAINKMDTIEYDQTRFDEIVENVGDHLAKVGFKPDNLKFIPISGFDGDNMIEESENTPWYKGPTLTEALDQFRVPKRPLKKPLRIPIQDVYQIGGIGTVPVGRVETGTLKKGMDVKFTSGATADVKSIEAHHSKLEEAGPGLNVGFSVKVASKLIKKGQVCGDLNNEPPRDAEKFTAHVVVMNHPGEIKEGYQPVLDVHTAHISTKFETLLSKNEVRSGKLIEENPKYLKNGESGKVVMVPTKPLCVEEFSKYSPL
;
A
#
# COMPACT_ATOMS: atom_id res chain seq x y z
N HIS A 1 -2.94 1.61 -12.40
CA HIS A 1 -2.84 0.50 -11.42
C HIS A 1 -1.42 0.01 -11.24
N ALA A 2 -0.75 -0.54 -12.26
CA ALA A 2 0.60 -1.10 -12.13
C ALA A 2 1.63 -0.14 -11.52
N LEU A 3 1.66 1.11 -11.98
CA LEU A 3 2.56 2.14 -11.45
C LEU A 3 2.30 2.43 -9.96
N LEU A 4 1.03 2.55 -9.56
CA LEU A 4 0.66 2.72 -8.14
C LEU A 4 1.13 1.53 -7.29
N ALA A 5 0.84 0.30 -7.73
CA ALA A 5 1.27 -0.91 -7.02
C ALA A 5 2.80 -0.97 -6.86
N TYR A 6 3.54 -0.65 -7.93
CA TYR A 6 5.00 -0.64 -7.91
C TYR A 6 5.58 0.40 -6.95
N THR A 7 4.99 1.60 -6.93
CA THR A 7 5.35 2.70 -6.01
C THR A 7 5.02 2.35 -4.56
N MET A 8 3.93 1.60 -4.31
CA MET A 8 3.58 1.06 -2.99
C MET A 8 4.46 -0.13 -2.55
N GLY A 9 5.46 -0.50 -3.36
CA GLY A 9 6.42 -1.56 -3.01
C GLY A 9 6.03 -2.96 -3.47
N VAL A 10 4.95 -3.12 -4.25
CA VAL A 10 4.62 -4.41 -4.88
C VAL A 10 5.61 -4.69 -6.01
N LYS A 11 6.50 -5.67 -5.80
CA LYS A 11 7.56 -6.05 -6.76
C LYS A 11 7.30 -7.36 -7.50
N GLN A 12 6.26 -8.10 -7.11
CA GLN A 12 5.86 -9.36 -7.76
C GLN A 12 4.46 -9.15 -8.35
N ALA A 13 4.27 -9.56 -9.60
CA ALA A 13 3.02 -9.43 -10.31
C ALA A 13 2.85 -10.59 -11.30
N VAL A 14 1.59 -10.98 -11.52
CA VAL A 14 1.15 -11.90 -12.57
C VAL A 14 0.12 -11.15 -13.40
N VAL A 15 0.18 -11.32 -14.72
CA VAL A 15 -0.72 -10.70 -15.68
C VAL A 15 -1.67 -11.75 -16.21
N ALA A 16 -2.92 -11.71 -15.75
CA ALA A 16 -3.98 -12.53 -16.30
C ALA A 16 -4.61 -11.82 -17.51
N ILE A 17 -4.44 -12.40 -18.71
CA ILE A 17 -5.07 -11.91 -19.94
C ILE A 17 -6.43 -12.59 -20.03
N ASN A 18 -7.45 -11.91 -19.52
CA ASN A 18 -8.80 -12.45 -19.40
C ASN A 18 -9.62 -12.29 -20.69
N LYS A 19 -10.71 -13.06 -20.80
CA LYS A 19 -11.66 -13.09 -21.91
C LYS A 19 -11.09 -13.68 -23.21
N MET A 20 -10.22 -14.67 -23.09
CA MET A 20 -9.67 -15.37 -24.26
C MET A 20 -10.75 -16.07 -25.10
N ASP A 21 -11.87 -16.45 -24.47
CA ASP A 21 -13.08 -16.98 -25.13
C ASP A 21 -13.64 -16.02 -26.19
N THR A 22 -13.58 -14.70 -25.95
CA THR A 22 -14.10 -13.69 -26.89
C THR A 22 -13.25 -13.48 -28.14
N ILE A 23 -12.04 -14.05 -28.15
CA ILE A 23 -11.10 -13.98 -29.27
C ILE A 23 -10.70 -15.39 -29.73
N GLU A 24 -11.55 -16.38 -29.46
CA GLU A 24 -11.35 -17.78 -29.87
C GLU A 24 -9.97 -18.34 -29.48
N TYR A 25 -9.46 -17.90 -28.33
CA TYR A 25 -8.16 -18.32 -27.79
C TYR A 25 -6.96 -18.09 -28.75
N ASP A 26 -7.05 -17.05 -29.60
CA ASP A 26 -6.01 -16.72 -30.59
C ASP A 26 -4.65 -16.41 -29.95
N GLN A 27 -3.65 -17.20 -30.35
CA GLN A 27 -2.28 -17.08 -29.86
C GLN A 27 -1.63 -15.77 -30.33
N THR A 28 -1.86 -15.36 -31.58
CA THR A 28 -1.23 -14.16 -32.15
C THR A 28 -1.62 -12.92 -31.36
N ARG A 29 -2.91 -12.81 -31.03
CA ARG A 29 -3.46 -11.73 -30.23
C ARG A 29 -2.93 -11.76 -28.79
N PHE A 30 -2.80 -12.96 -28.20
CA PHE A 30 -2.17 -13.10 -26.89
C PHE A 30 -0.73 -12.57 -26.90
N ASP A 31 0.09 -13.00 -27.87
CA ASP A 31 1.50 -12.61 -27.98
C ASP A 31 1.65 -11.08 -28.17
N GLU A 32 0.78 -10.46 -28.98
CA GLU A 32 0.72 -9.00 -29.14
C GLU A 32 0.41 -8.28 -27.81
N ILE A 33 -0.50 -8.82 -27.00
CA ILE A 33 -0.82 -8.26 -25.68
C ILE A 33 0.36 -8.44 -24.72
N VAL A 34 1.02 -9.60 -24.73
CA VAL A 34 2.20 -9.87 -23.90
C VAL A 34 3.31 -8.87 -24.20
N GLU A 35 3.61 -8.60 -25.47
CA GLU A 35 4.62 -7.63 -25.86
C GLU A 35 4.26 -6.22 -25.37
N ASN A 36 3.07 -5.73 -25.72
CA ASN A 36 2.63 -4.38 -25.37
C ASN A 36 2.54 -4.13 -23.86
N VAL A 37 1.96 -5.08 -23.12
CA VAL A 37 1.80 -4.97 -21.67
C VAL A 37 3.14 -5.21 -20.98
N GLY A 38 3.96 -6.14 -21.47
CA GLY A 38 5.32 -6.37 -21.00
C GLY A 38 6.18 -5.12 -21.07
N ASP A 39 6.19 -4.44 -22.21
CA ASP A 39 6.89 -3.17 -22.41
C ASP A 39 6.40 -2.08 -21.46
N HIS A 40 5.08 -1.99 -21.25
CA HIS A 40 4.52 -1.03 -20.31
C HIS A 40 4.95 -1.32 -18.87
N LEU A 41 4.89 -2.58 -18.43
CA LEU A 41 5.29 -2.99 -17.08
C LEU A 41 6.80 -2.86 -16.86
N ALA A 42 7.61 -3.12 -17.88
CA ALA A 42 9.05 -2.85 -17.87
C ALA A 42 9.33 -1.35 -17.71
N LYS A 43 8.55 -0.49 -18.39
CA LYS A 43 8.67 0.97 -18.24
C LYS A 43 8.32 1.45 -16.83
N VAL A 44 7.36 0.80 -16.17
CA VAL A 44 7.00 1.02 -14.76
C VAL A 44 8.11 0.57 -13.80
N GLY A 45 8.85 -0.48 -14.16
CA GLY A 45 9.99 -1.00 -13.39
C GLY A 45 9.86 -2.45 -12.94
N PHE A 46 8.81 -3.17 -13.34
CA PHE A 46 8.76 -4.62 -13.15
C PHE A 46 9.82 -5.29 -14.03
N LYS A 47 10.45 -6.34 -13.52
CA LYS A 47 11.44 -7.11 -14.27
C LYS A 47 10.70 -8.06 -15.22
N PRO A 48 10.93 -7.99 -16.55
CA PRO A 48 10.26 -8.86 -17.52
C PRO A 48 10.39 -10.35 -17.17
N ASP A 49 11.58 -10.80 -16.79
CA ASP A 49 11.86 -12.20 -16.42
C ASP A 49 11.05 -12.73 -15.22
N ASN A 50 10.50 -11.83 -14.41
CA ASN A 50 9.69 -12.18 -13.24
C ASN A 50 8.18 -12.07 -13.51
N LEU A 51 7.78 -11.55 -14.67
CA LEU A 51 6.37 -11.42 -15.05
C LEU A 51 5.92 -12.69 -15.75
N LYS A 52 4.74 -13.16 -15.36
CA LYS A 52 4.05 -14.25 -16.05
C LYS A 52 2.79 -13.72 -16.68
N PHE A 53 2.57 -14.11 -17.91
CA PHE A 53 1.36 -13.81 -18.66
C PHE A 53 0.59 -15.11 -18.82
N ILE A 54 -0.68 -15.09 -18.46
CA ILE A 54 -1.53 -16.28 -18.39
C ILE A 54 -2.80 -15.99 -19.18
N PRO A 55 -3.06 -16.70 -20.28
CA PRO A 55 -4.31 -16.59 -21.02
C PRO A 55 -5.40 -17.27 -20.18
N ILE A 56 -6.43 -16.53 -19.75
CA ILE A 56 -7.52 -17.09 -18.95
C ILE A 56 -8.88 -16.76 -19.57
N SER A 57 -9.87 -17.60 -19.27
CA SER A 57 -11.27 -17.18 -19.22
C SER A 57 -11.76 -17.30 -17.79
N GLY A 58 -12.01 -16.17 -17.14
CA GLY A 58 -12.59 -16.18 -15.80
C GLY A 58 -14.04 -16.68 -15.78
N PHE A 59 -14.73 -16.71 -16.93
CA PHE A 59 -16.10 -17.18 -17.04
C PHE A 59 -16.16 -18.70 -17.25
N ASP A 60 -15.35 -19.21 -18.20
CA ASP A 60 -15.32 -20.63 -18.55
C ASP A 60 -14.36 -21.44 -17.66
N GLY A 61 -13.46 -20.77 -16.93
CA GLY A 61 -12.53 -21.37 -15.97
C GLY A 61 -11.15 -21.73 -16.55
N ASP A 62 -10.91 -21.46 -17.84
CA ASP A 62 -9.67 -21.77 -18.53
C ASP A 62 -8.43 -21.20 -17.85
N ASN A 63 -7.45 -22.08 -17.58
CA ASN A 63 -6.16 -21.77 -16.94
C ASN A 63 -6.28 -21.07 -15.57
N MET A 64 -7.43 -21.17 -14.89
CA MET A 64 -7.62 -20.62 -13.54
C MET A 64 -7.00 -21.54 -12.48
N ILE A 65 -7.38 -22.82 -12.51
CA ILE A 65 -6.93 -23.86 -11.57
C ILE A 65 -6.28 -25.00 -12.35
N GLU A 66 -6.94 -25.44 -13.43
CA GLU A 66 -6.50 -26.52 -14.31
C GLU A 66 -6.07 -25.96 -15.67
N GLU A 67 -5.21 -26.68 -16.38
CA GLU A 67 -4.79 -26.33 -17.74
C GLU A 67 -5.97 -26.40 -18.71
N SER A 68 -6.06 -25.43 -19.61
CA SER A 68 -7.12 -25.37 -20.62
C SER A 68 -6.76 -26.17 -21.88
N GLU A 69 -7.70 -26.99 -22.35
CA GLU A 69 -7.62 -27.63 -23.65
C GLU A 69 -7.78 -26.64 -24.82
N ASN A 70 -8.37 -25.46 -24.58
CA ASN A 70 -8.59 -24.41 -25.59
C ASN A 70 -7.31 -23.62 -25.92
N THR A 71 -6.28 -23.70 -25.07
CA THR A 71 -4.98 -23.04 -25.29
C THR A 71 -3.85 -24.06 -25.39
N PRO A 72 -3.86 -25.01 -26.35
CA PRO A 72 -2.84 -26.06 -26.43
C PRO A 72 -1.44 -25.52 -26.70
N TRP A 73 -1.35 -24.30 -27.24
CA TRP A 73 -0.11 -23.56 -27.49
C TRP A 73 0.51 -22.96 -26.22
N TYR A 74 -0.27 -22.76 -25.15
CA TYR A 74 0.22 -22.24 -23.88
C TYR A 74 0.87 -23.36 -23.07
N LYS A 75 2.12 -23.14 -22.62
CA LYS A 75 2.91 -24.10 -21.82
C LYS A 75 3.36 -23.52 -20.47
N GLY A 76 2.71 -22.44 -20.04
CA GLY A 76 2.97 -21.81 -18.75
C GLY A 76 2.08 -22.38 -17.64
N PRO A 77 2.22 -21.85 -16.41
CA PRO A 77 1.41 -22.28 -15.26
C PRO A 77 -0.02 -21.76 -15.34
N THR A 78 -0.94 -22.40 -14.62
CA THR A 78 -2.27 -21.83 -14.35
C THR A 78 -2.18 -20.60 -13.44
N LEU A 79 -3.26 -19.84 -13.32
CA LEU A 79 -3.30 -18.65 -12.46
C LEU A 79 -3.00 -19.01 -11.00
N THR A 80 -3.61 -20.07 -10.49
CA THR A 80 -3.36 -20.56 -9.12
C THR A 80 -1.90 -20.93 -8.92
N GLU A 81 -1.32 -21.73 -9.82
CA GLU A 81 0.08 -22.12 -9.76
C GLU A 81 1.04 -20.93 -9.84
N ALA A 82 0.70 -19.91 -10.63
CA ALA A 82 1.50 -18.71 -10.75
C ALA A 82 1.47 -17.87 -9.46
N LEU A 83 0.32 -17.80 -8.79
CA LEU A 83 0.16 -17.12 -7.49
C LEU A 83 0.92 -17.85 -6.38
N ASP A 84 0.89 -19.19 -6.37
CA ASP A 84 1.62 -20.01 -5.39
C ASP A 84 3.14 -19.87 -5.51
N GLN A 85 3.64 -19.46 -6.67
CA GLN A 85 5.06 -19.18 -6.89
C GLN A 85 5.52 -17.82 -6.36
N PHE A 86 4.61 -16.97 -5.85
CA PHE A 86 5.01 -15.73 -5.20
C PHE A 86 5.79 -15.98 -3.91
N ARG A 87 6.92 -15.28 -3.78
CA ARG A 87 7.71 -15.32 -2.56
C ARG A 87 7.00 -14.55 -1.47
N VAL A 88 6.81 -15.20 -0.32
CA VAL A 88 6.25 -14.55 0.87
C VAL A 88 7.19 -13.41 1.29
N PRO A 89 6.69 -12.16 1.40
CA PRO A 89 7.51 -11.04 1.83
C PRO A 89 7.93 -11.21 3.30
N LYS A 90 9.14 -10.75 3.63
CA LYS A 90 9.65 -10.80 5.00
C LYS A 90 8.80 -9.91 5.91
N ARG A 91 8.13 -10.52 6.89
CA ARG A 91 7.30 -9.78 7.85
C ARG A 91 8.17 -8.99 8.84
N PRO A 92 7.91 -7.68 9.05
CA PRO A 92 8.70 -6.82 9.93
C PRO A 92 8.35 -7.00 11.43
N LEU A 93 8.46 -8.23 11.92
CA LEU A 93 8.09 -8.61 13.31
C LEU A 93 8.90 -7.90 14.39
N LYS A 94 10.18 -7.61 14.11
CA LYS A 94 11.12 -6.98 15.06
C LYS A 94 11.09 -5.45 15.03
N LYS A 95 10.36 -4.84 14.09
CA LYS A 95 10.20 -3.39 14.06
C LYS A 95 9.22 -2.95 15.16
N PRO A 96 9.28 -1.70 15.62
CA PRO A 96 8.24 -1.13 16.48
C PRO A 96 6.83 -1.32 15.92
N LEU A 97 5.84 -1.40 16.80
CA LEU A 97 4.46 -1.64 16.40
C LEU A 97 3.89 -0.43 15.64
N ARG A 98 3.25 -0.68 14.49
CA ARG A 98 2.42 0.30 13.77
C ARG A 98 1.14 -0.36 13.29
N ILE A 99 0.00 0.21 13.69
CA ILE A 99 -1.34 -0.19 13.27
C ILE A 99 -2.09 1.07 12.84
N PRO A 100 -2.17 1.38 11.53
CA PRO A 100 -3.09 2.39 11.04
C PRO A 100 -4.54 2.00 11.34
N ILE A 101 -5.29 2.91 11.95
CA ILE A 101 -6.66 2.68 12.38
C ILE A 101 -7.61 2.90 11.21
N GLN A 102 -8.32 1.84 10.83
CA GLN A 102 -9.31 1.85 9.77
C GLN A 102 -10.68 2.27 10.30
N ASP A 103 -11.12 1.69 11.42
CA ASP A 103 -12.42 1.94 12.03
C ASP A 103 -12.33 1.88 13.56
N VAL A 104 -13.32 2.47 14.25
CA VAL A 104 -13.41 2.45 15.72
C VAL A 104 -14.86 2.19 16.12
N TYR A 105 -15.06 1.13 16.89
CA TYR A 105 -16.39 0.75 17.40
C TYR A 105 -16.47 0.99 18.91
N GLN A 106 -17.67 1.30 19.38
CA GLN A 106 -18.01 1.30 20.80
C GLN A 106 -18.96 0.15 21.07
N ILE A 107 -18.51 -0.87 21.80
CA ILE A 107 -19.28 -2.08 22.07
C ILE A 107 -19.65 -2.13 23.55
N GLY A 108 -20.93 -2.30 23.85
CA GLY A 108 -21.43 -2.42 25.23
C GLY A 108 -20.75 -3.57 25.98
N GLY A 109 -20.26 -3.32 27.19
CA GLY A 109 -19.55 -4.31 28.02
C GLY A 109 -18.10 -4.59 27.63
N ILE A 110 -17.66 -4.28 26.40
CA ILE A 110 -16.28 -4.46 25.93
C ILE A 110 -15.50 -3.15 25.94
N GLY A 111 -16.15 -2.03 25.59
CA GLY A 111 -15.52 -0.72 25.49
C GLY A 111 -15.22 -0.30 24.06
N THR A 112 -14.12 0.44 23.87
CA THR A 112 -13.70 0.92 22.54
C THR A 112 -12.86 -0.14 21.85
N VAL A 113 -13.17 -0.41 20.58
CA VAL A 113 -12.50 -1.40 19.74
C VAL A 113 -12.03 -0.75 18.45
N PRO A 114 -10.77 -0.31 18.37
CA PRO A 114 -10.15 0.07 17.11
C PRO A 114 -9.90 -1.17 16.24
N VAL A 115 -10.04 -0.98 14.94
CA VAL A 115 -9.78 -2.00 13.92
C VAL A 115 -8.73 -1.47 12.96
N GLY A 116 -7.75 -2.30 12.64
CA GLY A 116 -6.68 -1.95 11.72
C GLY A 116 -5.82 -3.14 11.35
N ARG A 117 -4.96 -2.95 10.37
CA ARG A 117 -3.95 -3.94 9.99
C ARG A 117 -2.67 -3.70 10.76
N VAL A 118 -2.09 -4.75 11.33
CA VAL A 118 -0.74 -4.68 11.88
C VAL A 118 0.24 -4.56 10.71
N GLU A 119 0.91 -3.42 10.56
CA GLU A 119 1.87 -3.20 9.48
C GLU A 119 3.29 -3.58 9.89
N THR A 120 3.66 -3.31 11.15
CA THR A 120 4.97 -3.64 11.72
C THR A 120 4.84 -4.00 13.19
N GLY A 121 5.81 -4.73 13.73
CA GLY A 121 5.83 -5.18 15.12
C GLY A 121 4.77 -6.23 15.43
N THR A 122 4.52 -6.45 16.72
CA THR A 122 3.55 -7.44 17.21
C THR A 122 2.69 -6.79 18.29
N LEU A 123 1.37 -6.78 18.09
CA LEU A 123 0.42 -6.38 19.11
C LEU A 123 0.24 -7.53 20.09
N LYS A 124 0.27 -7.26 21.40
CA LYS A 124 0.04 -8.28 22.43
C LYS A 124 -1.04 -7.84 23.40
N LYS A 125 -1.79 -8.81 23.91
CA LYS A 125 -2.70 -8.57 25.02
C LYS A 125 -1.89 -8.13 26.25
N GLY A 126 -2.40 -7.13 26.96
CA GLY A 126 -1.73 -6.46 28.07
C GLY A 126 -0.67 -5.43 27.67
N MET A 127 -0.41 -5.23 26.38
CA MET A 127 0.54 -4.21 25.91
C MET A 127 -0.02 -2.80 26.14
N ASP A 128 0.82 -1.89 26.63
CA ASP A 128 0.51 -0.47 26.63
C ASP A 128 0.77 0.12 25.24
N VAL A 129 -0.26 0.74 24.67
CA VAL A 129 -0.23 1.33 23.34
C VAL A 129 -0.46 2.84 23.39
N LYS A 130 0.07 3.54 22.40
CA LYS A 130 -0.14 4.96 22.15
C LYS A 130 -0.74 5.18 20.77
N PHE A 131 -1.76 6.02 20.72
CA PHE A 131 -2.34 6.55 19.50
C PHE A 131 -1.74 7.92 19.18
N THR A 132 -1.68 8.29 17.92
CA THR A 132 -1.13 9.60 17.51
C THR A 132 -1.92 10.80 18.06
N SER A 133 -3.19 10.60 18.47
CA SER A 133 -3.96 11.59 19.25
C SER A 133 -3.35 11.94 20.62
N GLY A 134 -2.33 11.20 21.06
CA GLY A 134 -1.74 11.28 22.39
C GLY A 134 -2.43 10.37 23.41
N ALA A 135 -3.56 9.75 23.05
CA ALA A 135 -4.23 8.78 23.91
C ALA A 135 -3.33 7.56 24.15
N THR A 136 -3.30 7.09 25.40
CA THR A 136 -2.65 5.84 25.80
C THR A 136 -3.70 4.89 26.35
N ALA A 137 -3.49 3.59 26.17
CA ALA A 137 -4.36 2.56 26.72
C ALA A 137 -3.63 1.23 26.80
N ASP A 138 -4.12 0.34 27.66
CA ASP A 138 -3.67 -1.04 27.69
C ASP A 138 -4.61 -1.94 26.87
N VAL A 139 -4.05 -2.90 26.14
CA VAL A 139 -4.79 -3.80 25.24
C VAL A 139 -5.44 -4.93 26.03
N LYS A 140 -6.78 -4.98 26.10
CA LYS A 140 -7.51 -5.99 26.89
C LYS A 140 -7.75 -7.30 26.17
N SER A 141 -8.00 -7.24 24.86
CA SER A 141 -8.21 -8.40 24.01
C SER A 141 -7.86 -8.06 22.57
N ILE A 142 -7.52 -9.09 21.79
CA ILE A 142 -7.26 -9.00 20.37
C ILE A 142 -8.13 -10.07 19.70
N GLU A 143 -8.79 -9.71 18.61
CA GLU A 143 -9.61 -10.60 17.81
C GLU A 143 -9.28 -10.44 16.32
N ALA A 144 -9.18 -11.56 15.61
CA ALA A 144 -9.08 -11.62 14.15
C ALA A 144 -9.95 -12.77 13.65
N HIS A 145 -10.73 -12.55 12.58
CA HIS A 145 -11.60 -13.57 11.98
C HIS A 145 -12.45 -14.35 13.02
N HIS A 146 -13.10 -13.63 13.94
CA HIS A 146 -13.94 -14.19 15.01
C HIS A 146 -13.22 -15.09 16.03
N SER A 147 -11.89 -15.03 16.09
CA SER A 147 -11.07 -15.78 17.03
C SER A 147 -10.27 -14.85 17.93
N LYS A 148 -10.23 -15.16 19.23
CA LYS A 148 -9.40 -14.44 20.21
C LYS A 148 -7.94 -14.82 20.07
N LEU A 149 -7.07 -13.83 20.13
CA LEU A 149 -5.63 -13.98 20.01
C LEU A 149 -4.91 -13.41 21.24
N GLU A 150 -3.80 -14.02 21.62
CA GLU A 150 -2.89 -13.46 22.63
C GLU A 150 -1.90 -12.45 22.01
N GLU A 151 -1.55 -12.65 20.73
CA GLU A 151 -0.75 -11.71 19.95
C GLU A 151 -1.13 -11.69 18.47
N ALA A 152 -0.83 -10.58 17.78
CA ALA A 152 -1.05 -10.41 16.36
C ALA A 152 0.15 -9.72 15.69
N GLY A 153 0.72 -10.38 14.69
CA GLY A 153 1.85 -9.88 13.91
C GLY A 153 1.45 -9.25 12.57
N PRO A 154 2.44 -8.79 11.77
CA PRO A 154 2.20 -8.03 10.56
C PRO A 154 1.37 -8.80 9.52
N GLY A 155 0.47 -8.09 8.86
CA GLY A 155 -0.46 -8.59 7.85
C GLY A 155 -1.82 -9.03 8.38
N LEU A 156 -1.99 -9.18 9.71
CA LEU A 156 -3.28 -9.50 10.30
C LEU A 156 -4.14 -8.24 10.44
N ASN A 157 -5.40 -8.32 10.00
CA ASN A 157 -6.41 -7.32 10.32
C ASN A 157 -7.04 -7.72 11.66
N VAL A 158 -6.96 -6.82 12.63
CA VAL A 158 -7.37 -7.10 14.01
C VAL A 158 -8.33 -6.04 14.52
N GLY A 159 -9.29 -6.47 15.34
CA GLY A 159 -9.97 -5.62 16.29
C GLY A 159 -9.38 -5.84 17.66
N PHE A 160 -9.10 -4.78 18.42
CA PHE A 160 -8.54 -4.92 19.77
C PHE A 160 -9.25 -4.02 20.77
N SER A 161 -9.56 -4.53 21.96
CA SER A 161 -10.27 -3.75 22.99
C SER A 161 -9.28 -2.91 23.81
N VAL A 162 -9.63 -1.65 24.03
CA VAL A 162 -8.88 -0.69 24.86
C VAL A 162 -9.83 0.10 25.77
N LYS A 163 -9.34 0.48 26.96
CA LYS A 163 -10.09 1.32 27.92
C LYS A 163 -9.78 2.80 27.74
N VAL A 164 -10.28 3.38 26.65
CA VAL A 164 -10.21 4.82 26.38
C VAL A 164 -11.51 5.28 25.72
N ALA A 165 -11.84 6.57 25.79
CA ALA A 165 -13.03 7.09 25.14
C ALA A 165 -12.89 7.02 23.60
N SER A 166 -13.85 6.41 22.92
CA SER A 166 -13.84 6.22 21.45
C SER A 166 -13.62 7.52 20.67
N LYS A 167 -14.10 8.66 21.16
CA LYS A 167 -13.89 9.98 20.54
C LYS A 167 -12.42 10.41 20.39
N LEU A 168 -11.52 9.80 21.16
CA LEU A 168 -10.08 10.09 21.15
C LEU A 168 -9.31 9.28 20.08
N ILE A 169 -9.97 8.28 19.48
CA ILE A 169 -9.39 7.43 18.43
C ILE A 169 -10.23 7.62 17.17
N LYS A 170 -9.57 7.85 16.02
CA LYS A 170 -10.23 8.06 14.74
C LYS A 170 -9.51 7.34 13.62
N LYS A 171 -10.23 7.07 12.53
CA LYS A 171 -9.66 6.59 11.27
C LYS A 171 -8.50 7.49 10.82
N GLY A 172 -7.44 6.89 10.30
CA GLY A 172 -6.24 7.59 9.84
C GLY A 172 -5.21 7.89 10.93
N GLN A 173 -5.52 7.63 12.20
CA GLN A 173 -4.52 7.65 13.26
C GLN A 173 -3.71 6.36 13.26
N VAL A 174 -2.54 6.39 13.91
CA VAL A 174 -1.69 5.21 14.03
C VAL A 174 -1.54 4.85 15.50
N CYS A 175 -1.74 3.57 15.80
CA CYS A 175 -1.45 2.95 17.09
C CYS A 175 -0.07 2.29 17.06
N GLY A 176 0.68 2.38 18.15
CA GLY A 176 1.93 1.67 18.32
C GLY A 176 2.25 1.40 19.79
N ASP A 177 3.35 0.72 20.04
CA ASP A 177 3.83 0.40 21.39
C ASP A 177 4.22 1.70 22.10
N LEU A 178 3.65 1.93 23.29
CA LEU A 178 3.92 3.13 24.07
C LEU A 178 5.41 3.23 24.46
N ASN A 179 6.05 2.08 24.69
CA ASN A 179 7.38 1.96 25.28
C ASN A 179 8.48 1.67 24.25
N ASN A 180 8.13 1.53 22.97
CA ASN A 180 9.07 1.24 21.90
C ASN A 180 8.77 2.08 20.66
N GLU A 181 9.45 3.23 20.55
CA GLU A 181 9.32 4.18 19.44
C GLU A 181 7.85 4.47 19.03
N PRO A 182 7.04 5.07 19.92
CA PRO A 182 5.61 5.30 19.64
C PRO A 182 5.41 6.25 18.44
N PRO A 183 4.36 6.03 17.62
CA PRO A 183 4.07 6.83 16.45
C PRO A 183 3.75 8.28 16.81
N ARG A 184 4.07 9.21 15.90
CA ARG A 184 3.86 10.65 16.07
C ARG A 184 3.36 11.27 14.77
N ASP A 185 2.59 12.34 14.89
CA ASP A 185 2.20 13.14 13.73
C ASP A 185 3.38 14.00 13.26
N ALA A 186 3.49 14.18 11.95
CA ALA A 186 4.46 15.05 11.32
C ALA A 186 3.88 16.45 11.12
N GLU A 187 4.60 17.48 11.56
CA GLU A 187 4.26 18.88 11.24
C GLU A 187 4.50 19.19 9.76
N LYS A 188 5.60 18.64 9.23
CA LYS A 188 5.95 18.66 7.81
C LYS A 188 6.81 17.44 7.47
N PHE A 189 6.79 17.03 6.22
CA PHE A 189 7.60 15.92 5.73
C PHE A 189 8.05 16.17 4.30
N THR A 190 9.17 15.57 3.93
CA THR A 190 9.68 15.64 2.55
C THR A 190 9.38 14.33 1.85
N ALA A 191 8.75 14.40 0.69
CA ALA A 191 8.41 13.24 -0.13
C ALA A 191 8.98 13.35 -1.54
N HIS A 192 9.30 12.20 -2.13
CA HIS A 192 9.56 12.09 -3.56
C HIS A 192 8.20 11.93 -4.27
N VAL A 193 7.86 12.89 -5.12
CA VAL A 193 6.59 12.91 -5.86
C VAL A 193 6.87 12.60 -7.32
N VAL A 194 6.01 11.77 -7.92
CA VAL A 194 5.95 11.56 -9.38
C VAL A 194 4.58 12.03 -9.83
N VAL A 195 4.55 13.02 -10.73
CA VAL A 195 3.29 13.61 -11.21
C VAL A 195 2.70 12.75 -12.33
N MET A 196 1.45 12.34 -12.17
CA MET A 196 0.74 11.50 -13.14
C MET A 196 -0.63 12.06 -13.47
N ASN A 197 -0.99 12.02 -14.76
CA ASN A 197 -2.29 12.38 -15.31
C ASN A 197 -2.83 13.73 -14.81
N HIS A 198 -1.93 14.71 -14.63
CA HIS A 198 -2.30 16.06 -14.21
C HIS A 198 -2.41 16.99 -15.44
N PRO A 199 -3.52 17.73 -15.62
CA PRO A 199 -3.77 18.52 -16.83
C PRO A 199 -2.98 19.83 -16.91
N GLY A 200 -2.32 20.24 -15.83
CA GLY A 200 -1.55 21.47 -15.76
C GLY A 200 -0.27 21.34 -14.95
N GLU A 201 0.13 22.44 -14.34
CA GLU A 201 1.35 22.56 -13.53
C GLU A 201 1.02 22.49 -12.04
N ILE A 202 1.81 21.75 -11.28
CA ILE A 202 1.79 21.74 -9.82
C ILE A 202 2.81 22.77 -9.34
N LYS A 203 2.35 23.77 -8.60
CA LYS A 203 3.16 24.87 -8.04
C LYS A 203 3.15 24.82 -6.52
N GLU A 204 4.08 25.55 -5.90
CA GLU A 204 4.01 25.80 -4.46
C GLU A 204 2.65 26.39 -4.08
N GLY A 205 2.08 25.91 -2.97
CA GLY A 205 0.72 26.21 -2.55
C GLY A 205 -0.34 25.26 -3.11
N TYR A 206 -0.02 24.38 -4.07
CA TYR A 206 -0.94 23.31 -4.48
C TYR A 206 -1.31 22.43 -3.29
N GLN A 207 -2.60 22.14 -3.11
CA GLN A 207 -3.10 21.53 -1.89
C GLN A 207 -4.08 20.38 -2.17
N PRO A 208 -3.59 19.25 -2.71
CA PRO A 208 -4.41 18.08 -2.97
C PRO A 208 -4.77 17.37 -1.66
N VAL A 209 -5.63 16.36 -1.78
CA VAL A 209 -5.81 15.37 -0.71
C VAL A 209 -4.77 14.27 -0.89
N LEU A 210 -4.08 13.95 0.21
CA LEU A 210 -3.15 12.85 0.29
C LEU A 210 -3.84 11.67 0.97
N ASP A 211 -3.85 10.54 0.27
CA ASP A 211 -4.17 9.24 0.83
C ASP A 211 -2.87 8.55 1.25
N VAL A 212 -2.75 8.27 2.54
CA VAL A 212 -1.61 7.54 3.11
C VAL A 212 -2.14 6.58 4.17
N HIS A 213 -1.76 5.30 4.09
CA HIS A 213 -2.35 4.21 4.87
C HIS A 213 -3.90 4.25 4.91
N THR A 214 -4.48 4.67 6.04
CA THR A 214 -5.92 4.81 6.28
C THR A 214 -6.36 6.29 6.40
N ALA A 215 -5.41 7.22 6.34
CA ALA A 215 -5.64 8.66 6.42
C ALA A 215 -5.96 9.25 5.04
N HIS A 216 -6.82 10.27 5.05
CA HIS A 216 -7.27 11.02 3.88
C HIS A 216 -7.24 12.51 4.26
N ILE A 217 -6.12 13.18 4.01
CA ILE A 217 -5.83 14.51 4.56
C ILE A 217 -5.34 15.48 3.48
N SER A 218 -5.97 16.64 3.38
CA SER A 218 -5.51 17.74 2.53
C SER A 218 -4.11 18.19 2.97
N THR A 219 -3.17 18.23 2.03
CA THR A 219 -1.75 18.44 2.31
C THR A 219 -1.20 19.46 1.34
N LYS A 220 -0.64 20.55 1.86
CA LYS A 220 -0.06 21.64 1.05
C LYS A 220 1.34 21.27 0.59
N PHE A 221 1.60 21.47 -0.69
CA PHE A 221 2.93 21.44 -1.29
C PHE A 221 3.58 22.78 -0.94
N GLU A 222 4.33 22.83 0.16
CA GLU A 222 4.90 24.05 0.69
C GLU A 222 6.09 24.53 -0.14
N THR A 223 7.02 23.63 -0.45
CA THR A 223 8.23 23.96 -1.21
C THR A 223 8.59 22.86 -2.19
N LEU A 224 8.84 23.22 -3.45
CA LEU A 224 9.38 22.30 -4.44
C LEU A 224 10.91 22.37 -4.36
N LEU A 225 11.55 21.41 -3.68
CA LEU A 225 12.99 21.46 -3.42
C LEU A 225 13.83 21.14 -4.66
N SER A 226 13.42 20.13 -5.41
CA SER A 226 14.17 19.69 -6.58
C SER A 226 13.28 18.99 -7.58
N LYS A 227 13.66 19.08 -8.85
CA LYS A 227 13.21 18.22 -9.93
C LYS A 227 14.24 17.13 -10.14
N ASN A 228 13.79 15.90 -10.26
CA ASN A 228 14.63 14.72 -10.36
C ASN A 228 14.21 13.87 -11.57
N GLU A 229 15.16 13.14 -12.15
CA GLU A 229 14.86 12.10 -13.12
C GLU A 229 14.17 10.94 -12.41
N VAL A 230 13.07 10.45 -12.99
CA VAL A 230 12.08 9.59 -12.32
C VAL A 230 12.69 8.27 -11.84
N ARG A 231 13.59 7.66 -12.60
CA ARG A 231 14.13 6.32 -12.29
C ARG A 231 15.38 6.35 -11.42
N SER A 232 16.34 7.20 -11.76
CA SER A 232 17.63 7.31 -11.09
C SER A 232 17.60 8.24 -9.88
N GLY A 233 16.59 9.11 -9.77
CA GLY A 233 16.53 10.15 -8.75
C GLY A 233 17.58 11.26 -8.94
N LYS A 234 18.33 11.26 -10.05
CA LYS A 234 19.36 12.26 -10.33
C LYS A 234 18.72 13.65 -10.41
N LEU A 235 19.35 14.61 -9.74
CA LEU A 235 18.95 16.02 -9.78
C LEU A 235 18.98 16.56 -11.22
N ILE A 236 17.90 17.22 -11.63
CA ILE A 236 17.77 17.93 -12.90
C ILE A 236 17.81 19.44 -12.65
N GLU A 237 17.03 19.91 -11.68
CA GLU A 237 16.84 21.34 -11.39
C GLU A 237 16.60 21.51 -9.88
N GLU A 238 17.24 22.51 -9.27
CA GLU A 238 16.96 22.91 -7.89
C GLU A 238 15.88 23.98 -7.85
N ASN A 239 14.98 23.90 -6.87
CA ASN A 239 13.89 24.86 -6.65
C ASN A 239 13.06 25.15 -7.91
N PRO A 240 12.51 24.11 -8.60
CA PRO A 240 11.74 24.31 -9.81
C PRO A 240 10.47 25.12 -9.52
N LYS A 241 10.07 25.99 -10.46
CA LYS A 241 8.83 26.78 -10.32
C LYS A 241 7.55 25.95 -10.32
N TYR A 242 7.59 24.78 -10.97
CA TYR A 242 6.47 23.85 -11.04
C TYR A 242 6.95 22.43 -11.38
N LEU A 243 6.08 21.45 -11.19
CA LEU A 243 6.18 20.09 -11.75
C LEU A 243 5.01 19.85 -12.71
N LYS A 244 5.26 19.22 -13.87
CA LYS A 244 4.20 18.81 -14.83
C LYS A 244 4.10 17.29 -14.94
N ASN A 245 3.09 16.82 -15.67
CA ASN A 245 2.87 15.40 -15.92
C ASN A 245 4.14 14.66 -16.39
N GLY A 246 4.46 13.54 -15.74
CA GLY A 246 5.64 12.72 -16.02
C GLY A 246 6.92 13.17 -15.32
N GLU A 247 6.91 14.30 -14.61
CA GLU A 247 8.08 14.78 -13.86
C GLU A 247 8.08 14.25 -12.42
N SER A 248 9.27 14.18 -11.83
CA SER A 248 9.43 13.87 -10.41
C SER A 248 10.18 14.96 -9.68
N GLY A 249 9.99 15.04 -8.37
CA GLY A 249 10.70 15.98 -7.54
C GLY A 249 10.58 15.71 -6.05
N LYS A 250 11.45 16.34 -5.28
CA LYS A 250 11.35 16.38 -3.81
C LYS A 250 10.49 17.56 -3.41
N VAL A 251 9.49 17.31 -2.58
CA VAL A 251 8.53 18.31 -2.14
C VAL A 251 8.42 18.29 -0.62
N VAL A 252 8.51 19.47 0.00
CA VAL A 252 8.12 19.66 1.41
C VAL A 252 6.61 19.80 1.47
N MET A 253 5.99 18.98 2.29
CA MET A 253 4.55 18.87 2.44
C MET A 253 4.13 19.18 3.86
N VAL A 254 3.03 19.92 3.99
CA VAL A 254 2.43 20.32 5.27
C VAL A 254 0.98 19.85 5.31
N PRO A 255 0.63 18.86 6.15
CA PRO A 255 -0.74 18.39 6.27
C PRO A 255 -1.60 19.44 6.99
N THR A 256 -2.85 19.62 6.54
CA THR A 256 -3.80 20.58 7.16
C THR A 256 -4.39 20.12 8.49
N LYS A 257 -4.25 18.84 8.79
CA LYS A 257 -4.69 18.18 10.03
C LYS A 257 -3.55 17.29 10.51
N PRO A 258 -3.51 16.93 11.81
CA PRO A 258 -2.50 16.01 12.31
C PRO A 258 -2.48 14.72 11.48
N LEU A 259 -1.29 14.36 10.99
CA LEU A 259 -1.06 13.22 10.11
C LEU A 259 0.21 12.51 10.54
N CYS A 260 0.10 11.21 10.80
CA CYS A 260 1.26 10.35 11.02
C CYS A 260 1.74 9.81 9.69
N VAL A 261 2.98 10.10 9.36
CA VAL A 261 3.73 9.53 8.24
C VAL A 261 5.11 9.16 8.74
N GLU A 262 5.70 8.15 8.12
CA GLU A 262 7.01 7.65 8.51
C GLU A 262 7.94 7.61 7.29
N GLU A 263 9.24 7.46 7.53
CA GLU A 263 10.18 7.31 6.42
C GLU A 263 9.94 5.97 5.72
N PHE A 264 9.70 5.99 4.40
CA PHE A 264 9.40 4.79 3.61
C PHE A 264 10.44 3.67 3.76
N SER A 265 11.73 4.02 3.94
CA SER A 265 12.81 3.06 4.18
C SER A 265 12.67 2.30 5.51
N LYS A 266 12.04 2.93 6.52
CA LYS A 266 11.85 2.41 7.87
C LYS A 266 10.48 1.76 8.04
N TYR A 267 9.41 2.39 7.57
CA TYR A 267 8.03 1.91 7.70
C TYR A 267 7.29 2.09 6.38
N SER A 268 7.62 1.29 5.36
CA SER A 268 7.07 1.44 4.01
C SER A 268 5.53 1.56 3.89
N PRO A 269 4.70 0.98 4.77
CA PRO A 269 3.24 1.16 4.69
C PRO A 269 2.73 2.51 5.26
N LEU A 270 3.58 3.31 5.90
CA LEU A 270 3.24 4.57 6.58
C LEU A 270 3.95 5.79 5.98
#